data_AF-A0A6L4AT27-F1
#
_entry.id   AF-A0A6L4AT27-F1
#
_cell.length_a   1.000
_cell.length_b   1.000
_cell.length_c   1.000
_cell.angle_alpha   90.00
_cell.angle_beta   90.00
_cell.angle_gamma   90.00
#
_symmetry.space_group_name_H-M   'P 1'
#
loop_
_entity.id
_entity.type
_entity.pdbx_description
1 polymer ?
#
loop_
_entity_poly.entity_id
_entity_poly.type
_entity_poly.pdbx_seq_one_letter_code
_entity_poly.pdbx_strand_id
1 'polypeptide(L)'
;MIRSLVAKEARLQAPFLLLVLIFVAIDWVDKLIARSPELARGDSLLEVVGAYDTATAIATFLLVFSFSVGLLVRELDEGTQEFLDALPLSRSVAFAVKIGLSLSLLCILVLSRAALAAVVFDLSKHSLRPEIPWPWILDSAILTGTQLVFFFGIGLLLSFARPFAWIGFGLLFWIQRLLVSYEPQVRLLDPFSLGTGYLKETPATLPTTHVAVLLGASFVAVALAHRIYIHAGERFAPEEPDTSASGARRWIRGSVAPLTLVVTVATGVYLVIQDPEPAEGSLTKPRRAIAKAQTQRFTMTYPSSLADRARVLLTRADQVHDEVAGVLAASDLTAITVDATGAAPGKAGNAGWSKIRLNLRGIRDPEELKAVLGHETAHVHISRISKQRVDGDPLSSFFQEGLATLIEYDLFRDERERRRLRLMAAAIDERQRISISTLLDPEALNLRYAKEVVYPLGERFFASFRDRHGVDAIRGVLSTLGSEDFPTRPSGVERLQIAFQLAGYDLEVEIGAWKAALQADLRLLGDEIAALPALIPSVDFSNDELWLAIDEAVPAGYALACRLRTSVDEPERAWRRVEAPEGTECSIDRSEVPPTFQIQVGLLEIGSDRQIWGTWETFAE
;
A
#
# COMPACT_ATOMS: atom_id res chain seq x y z
N MET A 1 8.81 29.00 -37.56
CA MET A 1 9.13 29.97 -36.49
C MET A 1 8.75 29.48 -35.11
N ILE A 2 7.49 29.15 -34.81
CA ILE A 2 7.09 28.61 -33.49
C ILE A 2 7.96 27.39 -33.09
N ARG A 3 8.20 26.45 -34.01
CA ARG A 3 9.10 25.30 -33.77
C ARG A 3 10.51 25.73 -33.34
N SER A 4 11.09 26.75 -33.99
CA SER A 4 12.42 27.28 -33.67
C SER A 4 12.43 27.96 -32.30
N LEU A 5 11.36 28.67 -31.95
CA LEU A 5 11.19 29.28 -30.64
C LEU A 5 11.05 28.22 -29.54
N VAL A 6 10.23 27.18 -29.77
CA VAL A 6 10.11 26.04 -28.86
C VAL A 6 11.47 25.36 -28.65
N ALA A 7 12.22 25.12 -29.73
CA ALA A 7 13.56 24.52 -29.62
C ALA A 7 14.55 25.40 -28.86
N LYS A 8 14.51 26.73 -29.07
CA LYS A 8 15.31 27.70 -28.31
C LYS A 8 14.96 27.62 -26.82
N GLU A 9 13.70 27.80 -26.46
CA GLU A 9 13.26 27.83 -25.06
C GLU A 9 13.50 26.48 -24.37
N ALA A 10 13.28 25.35 -25.06
CA ALA A 10 13.62 24.02 -24.55
C ALA A 10 15.12 23.87 -24.25
N ARG A 11 15.99 24.37 -25.15
CA ARG A 11 17.45 24.37 -24.92
C ARG A 11 17.84 25.25 -23.72
N LEU A 12 17.16 26.37 -23.52
CA LEU A 12 17.40 27.26 -22.38
C LEU A 12 16.91 26.64 -21.05
N GLN A 13 15.85 25.84 -21.08
CA GLN A 13 15.32 25.13 -19.92
C GLN A 13 16.02 23.79 -19.63
N ALA A 14 16.86 23.30 -20.54
CA ALA A 14 17.55 22.00 -20.39
C ALA A 14 18.33 21.84 -19.06
N PRO A 15 19.03 22.87 -18.51
CA PRO A 15 19.67 22.74 -17.20
C PRO A 15 18.67 22.51 -16.05
N PHE A 16 17.48 23.14 -16.13
CA PHE A 16 16.41 22.92 -15.15
C PHE A 16 15.75 21.56 -15.32
N LEU A 17 15.61 21.07 -16.56
CA LEU A 17 15.16 19.71 -16.82
C LEU A 17 16.11 18.70 -16.17
N LEU A 18 17.42 18.87 -16.34
CA LEU A 18 18.41 18.01 -15.69
C LEU A 18 18.28 18.06 -14.16
N LEU A 19 18.09 19.25 -13.58
CA LEU A 19 17.91 19.40 -12.14
C LEU A 19 16.63 18.71 -11.64
N VAL A 20 15.53 18.84 -12.38
CA VAL A 20 14.27 18.11 -12.11
C VAL A 20 14.50 16.60 -12.17
N LEU A 21 15.19 16.10 -13.19
CA LEU A 21 15.47 14.67 -13.33
C LEU A 21 16.35 14.15 -12.18
N ILE A 22 17.35 14.92 -11.75
CA ILE A 22 18.17 14.59 -10.59
C ILE A 22 17.32 14.56 -9.32
N PHE A 23 16.46 15.57 -9.12
CA PHE A 23 15.56 15.62 -7.96
C PHE A 23 14.60 14.42 -7.92
N VAL A 24 14.01 14.08 -9.07
CA VAL A 24 13.19 12.87 -9.24
C VAL A 24 14.00 11.62 -8.94
N ALA A 25 15.20 11.47 -9.49
CA ALA A 25 16.05 10.31 -9.26
C ALA A 25 16.41 10.15 -7.77
N ILE A 26 16.70 11.25 -7.06
CA ILE A 26 16.97 11.24 -5.62
C ILE A 26 15.71 10.83 -4.84
N ASP A 27 14.53 11.38 -5.16
CA ASP A 27 13.26 11.00 -4.50
C ASP A 27 12.98 9.50 -4.73
N TRP A 28 13.17 9.00 -5.95
CA TRP A 28 13.04 7.58 -6.27
C TRP A 28 14.04 6.71 -5.49
N VAL A 29 15.31 7.11 -5.44
CA VAL A 29 16.35 6.38 -4.69
C VAL A 29 16.08 6.36 -3.19
N ASP A 30 15.68 7.48 -2.59
CA ASP A 30 15.31 7.54 -1.16
C ASP A 30 14.14 6.59 -0.86
N LYS A 31 13.08 6.65 -1.67
CA LYS A 31 11.87 5.85 -1.43
C LYS A 31 12.06 4.36 -1.74
N LEU A 32 12.77 4.02 -2.82
CA LEU A 32 12.97 2.63 -3.23
C LEU A 32 14.11 1.93 -2.48
N ILE A 33 15.20 2.63 -2.17
CA ILE A 33 16.39 2.02 -1.57
C ILE A 33 16.42 2.27 -0.07
N ALA A 34 16.30 3.53 0.37
CA ALA A 34 16.50 3.88 1.78
C ALA A 34 15.29 3.54 2.67
N ARG A 35 14.07 3.65 2.14
CA ARG A 35 12.85 3.37 2.90
C ARG A 35 12.27 1.96 2.71
N SER A 36 12.83 1.18 1.78
CA SER A 36 12.36 -0.15 1.33
C SER A 36 10.83 -0.18 1.09
N PRO A 37 10.35 -0.18 -0.18
CA PRO A 37 8.92 -0.15 -0.55
C PRO A 37 8.04 -1.11 0.24
N GLU A 38 8.61 -2.26 0.60
CA GLU A 38 7.97 -3.32 1.34
C GLU A 38 7.83 -3.05 2.86
N LEU A 39 8.55 -2.09 3.43
CA LEU A 39 8.38 -1.59 4.82
C LEU A 39 7.32 -0.49 4.88
N ALA A 40 6.82 -0.02 3.75
CA ALA A 40 5.72 0.92 3.72
C ALA A 40 4.43 0.21 4.20
N ARG A 41 3.97 0.56 5.40
CA ARG A 41 2.64 0.30 5.96
C ARG A 41 1.55 0.73 4.97
N GLY A 42 0.34 0.18 5.07
CA GLY A 42 -0.82 0.74 4.35
C GLY A 42 -1.03 2.24 4.63
N ASP A 43 -0.79 2.66 5.87
CA ASP A 43 -0.88 4.06 6.30
C ASP A 43 0.36 4.89 5.93
N SER A 44 1.54 4.27 5.80
CA SER A 44 2.74 4.95 5.30
C SER A 44 2.86 4.89 3.78
N LEU A 45 2.00 4.13 3.11
CA LEU A 45 1.74 4.23 1.68
C LEU A 45 1.07 5.57 1.40
N LEU A 46 0.19 6.06 2.27
CA LEU A 46 -0.25 7.47 2.26
C LEU A 46 0.89 8.45 2.59
N GLU A 47 1.90 8.07 3.38
CA GLU A 47 3.11 8.90 3.56
C GLU A 47 4.07 8.87 2.34
N VAL A 48 4.05 7.79 1.54
CA VAL A 48 4.81 7.69 0.29
C VAL A 48 4.07 8.36 -0.87
N VAL A 49 2.75 8.19 -0.94
CA VAL A 49 1.86 8.69 -1.99
C VAL A 49 1.46 10.14 -1.72
N GLY A 50 1.29 10.55 -0.46
CA GLY A 50 0.51 11.73 -0.11
C GLY A 50 1.14 12.75 0.83
N ALA A 51 1.94 12.32 1.80
CA ALA A 51 2.56 13.28 2.72
C ALA A 51 3.78 13.93 2.04
N TYR A 52 3.62 15.18 1.63
CA TYR A 52 4.78 16.05 1.59
C TYR A 52 5.35 16.09 3.01
N ASP A 53 6.49 15.42 3.19
CA ASP A 53 7.39 15.87 4.24
C ASP A 53 7.67 17.36 3.94
N THR A 54 7.53 18.20 4.97
CA THR A 54 7.74 19.64 4.91
C THR A 54 9.07 19.95 4.21
N ALA A 55 10.10 19.13 4.43
CA ALA A 55 11.39 19.24 3.76
C ALA A 55 11.28 19.13 2.23
N THR A 56 10.52 18.15 1.72
CA THR A 56 10.34 17.95 0.27
C THR A 56 9.49 19.07 -0.33
N ALA A 57 8.48 19.57 0.40
CA ALA A 57 7.67 20.71 -0.05
C ALA A 57 8.52 21.97 -0.19
N ILE A 58 9.38 22.25 0.79
CA ILE A 58 10.33 23.36 0.76
C ILE A 58 11.32 23.19 -0.40
N ALA A 59 11.92 22.01 -0.58
CA ALA A 59 12.86 21.78 -1.68
C ALA A 59 12.18 21.97 -3.05
N THR A 60 10.96 21.49 -3.20
CA THR A 60 10.13 21.67 -4.40
C THR A 60 9.82 23.15 -4.64
N PHE A 61 9.42 23.87 -3.60
CA PHE A 61 9.20 25.32 -3.65
C PHE A 61 10.46 26.04 -4.14
N LEU A 62 11.62 25.79 -3.53
CA LEU A 62 12.89 26.42 -3.90
C LEU A 62 13.24 26.18 -5.36
N LEU A 63 13.05 24.94 -5.84
CA LEU A 63 13.28 24.56 -7.22
C LEU A 63 12.38 25.34 -8.19
N VAL A 64 11.06 25.31 -7.96
CA VAL A 64 10.08 25.94 -8.86
C VAL A 64 10.13 27.45 -8.82
N PHE A 65 10.30 28.04 -7.63
CA PHE A 65 10.38 29.47 -7.45
C PHE A 65 11.65 30.03 -8.10
N SER A 66 12.81 29.39 -7.90
CA SER A 66 14.06 29.80 -8.56
C SER A 66 13.95 29.75 -10.09
N PHE A 67 13.32 28.69 -10.60
CA PHE A 67 13.09 28.51 -12.02
C PHE A 67 12.17 29.61 -12.60
N SER A 68 11.04 29.87 -11.97
CA SER A 68 10.05 30.84 -12.44
C SER A 68 10.53 32.29 -12.38
N VAL A 69 11.28 32.68 -11.34
CA VAL A 69 11.87 34.02 -11.22
C VAL A 69 12.86 34.30 -12.35
N GLY A 70 13.59 33.29 -12.84
CA GLY A 70 14.54 33.45 -13.95
C GLY A 70 13.90 33.42 -15.34
N LEU A 71 12.63 33.02 -15.48
CA LEU A 71 12.06 32.63 -16.78
C LEU A 71 11.78 33.82 -17.73
N LEU A 72 11.24 34.92 -17.21
CA LEU A 72 10.73 36.04 -18.01
C LEU A 72 11.73 37.19 -18.18
N VAL A 73 12.70 37.30 -17.27
CA VAL A 73 13.62 38.45 -17.21
C VAL A 73 14.96 38.15 -17.88
N ARG A 74 15.19 36.90 -18.29
CA ARG A 74 16.43 36.50 -18.94
C ARG A 74 16.72 37.30 -20.21
N GLU A 75 15.75 37.46 -21.11
CA GLU A 75 15.96 38.25 -22.33
C GLU A 75 16.12 39.74 -22.08
N LEU A 76 15.47 40.25 -21.03
CA LEU A 76 15.67 41.62 -20.55
C LEU A 76 17.10 41.83 -20.04
N ASP A 77 17.64 40.86 -19.31
CA ASP A 77 18.97 40.93 -18.70
C ASP A 77 20.09 40.68 -19.72
N GLU A 78 19.86 39.80 -20.70
CA GLU A 78 20.79 39.52 -21.81
C GLU A 78 20.71 40.56 -22.93
N GLY A 79 19.75 41.50 -22.89
CA GLY A 79 19.54 42.51 -23.94
C GLY A 79 19.05 41.91 -25.26
N THR A 80 18.48 40.71 -25.25
CA THR A 80 18.02 39.99 -26.45
C THR A 80 16.53 40.20 -26.73
N GLN A 81 15.87 41.09 -25.99
CA GLN A 81 14.45 41.36 -26.17
C GLN A 81 14.14 42.04 -27.51
N GLU A 82 14.98 42.96 -27.97
CA GLU A 82 14.82 43.60 -29.30
C GLU A 82 14.87 42.58 -30.44
N PHE A 83 15.67 41.52 -30.27
CA PHE A 83 15.71 40.41 -31.22
C PHE A 83 14.40 39.62 -31.23
N LEU A 84 13.75 39.42 -30.08
CA LEU A 84 12.43 38.79 -30.02
C LEU A 84 11.35 39.68 -30.65
N ASP A 85 11.45 40.99 -30.49
CA ASP A 85 10.52 41.96 -31.07
C ASP A 85 10.66 42.08 -32.60
N ALA A 86 11.86 41.82 -33.13
CA ALA A 86 12.10 41.77 -34.58
C ALA A 86 11.53 40.51 -35.26
N LEU A 87 11.14 39.48 -34.50
CA LEU A 87 10.50 38.30 -35.06
C LEU A 87 9.01 38.60 -35.38
N PRO A 88 8.43 38.01 -36.44
CA PRO A 88 7.00 38.12 -36.73
C PRO A 88 6.16 37.22 -35.81
N LEU A 89 6.38 37.34 -34.50
CA LEU A 89 5.68 36.64 -33.43
C LEU A 89 5.26 37.67 -32.38
N SER A 90 4.03 37.59 -31.89
CA SER A 90 3.59 38.46 -30.80
C SER A 90 4.27 38.05 -29.48
N ARG A 91 4.52 39.03 -28.60
CA ARG A 91 5.03 38.78 -27.24
C ARG A 91 4.15 37.79 -26.46
N SER A 92 2.84 37.77 -26.72
CA SER A 92 1.91 36.78 -26.16
C SER A 92 2.24 35.34 -26.57
N VAL A 93 2.60 35.11 -27.84
CA VAL A 93 3.01 33.77 -28.32
C VAL A 93 4.32 33.36 -27.64
N ALA A 94 5.28 34.28 -27.51
CA ALA A 94 6.53 34.00 -26.81
C ALA A 94 6.32 33.65 -25.34
N PHE A 95 5.47 34.40 -24.65
CA PHE A 95 5.08 34.12 -23.27
C PHE A 95 4.40 32.74 -23.17
N ALA A 96 3.40 32.46 -24.01
CA ALA A 96 2.68 31.19 -24.00
C ALA A 96 3.60 29.99 -24.22
N VAL A 97 4.58 30.08 -25.14
CA VAL A 97 5.57 29.02 -25.36
C VAL A 97 6.44 28.79 -24.12
N LYS A 98 6.93 29.86 -23.48
CA LYS A 98 7.73 29.78 -22.25
C LYS A 98 6.95 29.11 -21.12
N ILE A 99 5.71 29.55 -20.90
CA ILE A 99 4.83 29.00 -19.87
C ILE A 99 4.47 27.55 -20.16
N GLY A 100 4.09 27.22 -21.40
CA GLY A 100 3.73 25.85 -21.78
C GLY A 100 4.88 24.85 -21.57
N LEU A 101 6.10 25.21 -21.97
CA LEU A 101 7.28 24.37 -21.74
C LEU A 101 7.59 24.21 -20.24
N SER A 102 7.48 25.30 -19.49
CA SER A 102 7.70 25.30 -18.04
C SER A 102 6.68 24.42 -17.31
N LEU A 103 5.40 24.54 -17.64
CA LEU A 103 4.34 23.70 -17.09
C LEU A 103 4.54 22.23 -17.47
N SER A 104 5.00 21.95 -18.70
CA SER A 104 5.33 20.58 -19.12
C SER A 104 6.44 19.97 -18.27
N LEU A 105 7.45 20.76 -17.90
CA LEU A 105 8.52 20.35 -16.99
C LEU A 105 8.02 20.12 -15.55
N LEU A 106 7.09 20.94 -15.06
CA LEU A 106 6.43 20.70 -13.77
C LEU A 106 5.54 19.44 -13.80
N CYS A 107 4.89 19.14 -14.92
CA CYS A 107 4.12 17.90 -15.08
C CYS A 107 5.01 16.65 -14.93
N ILE A 108 6.28 16.70 -15.35
CA ILE A 108 7.22 15.59 -15.14
C ILE A 108 7.39 15.30 -13.64
N LEU A 109 7.51 16.34 -12.79
CA LEU A 109 7.57 16.16 -11.34
C LEU A 109 6.31 15.46 -10.81
N VAL A 110 5.12 15.96 -11.18
CA VAL A 110 3.84 15.37 -10.72
C VAL A 110 3.69 13.91 -11.17
N LEU A 111 3.90 13.65 -12.46
CA LEU A 111 3.74 12.32 -13.05
C LEU A 111 4.78 11.33 -12.53
N SER A 112 6.02 11.76 -12.36
CA SER A 112 7.08 10.90 -11.80
C SER A 112 6.77 10.44 -10.38
N ARG A 113 6.09 11.28 -9.59
CA ARG A 113 5.67 10.93 -8.22
C ARG A 113 4.46 10.02 -8.22
N ALA A 114 3.48 10.27 -9.08
CA ALA A 114 2.36 9.36 -9.27
C ALA A 114 2.84 7.96 -9.73
N ALA A 115 3.82 7.93 -10.63
CA ALA A 115 4.47 6.70 -11.08
C ALA A 115 5.24 6.01 -9.95
N LEU A 116 6.02 6.75 -9.14
CA LEU A 116 6.72 6.21 -7.97
C LEU A 116 5.74 5.60 -6.96
N ALA A 117 4.64 6.30 -6.68
CA ALA A 117 3.55 5.83 -5.83
C ALA A 117 2.96 4.50 -6.34
N ALA A 118 2.67 4.41 -7.64
CA ALA A 118 2.17 3.19 -8.26
C ALA A 118 3.19 2.05 -8.20
N VAL A 119 4.48 2.33 -8.47
CA VAL A 119 5.56 1.33 -8.39
C VAL A 119 5.77 0.86 -6.95
N VAL A 120 5.80 1.75 -5.96
CA VAL A 120 5.90 1.35 -4.55
C VAL A 120 4.71 0.49 -4.14
N PHE A 121 3.50 0.86 -4.59
CA PHE A 121 2.31 0.04 -4.32
C PHE A 121 2.42 -1.34 -4.96
N ASP A 122 2.83 -1.42 -6.24
CA ASP A 122 3.03 -2.68 -6.95
C ASP A 122 4.15 -3.51 -6.33
N LEU A 123 5.23 -2.90 -5.83
CA LEU A 123 6.27 -3.64 -5.10
C LEU A 123 5.79 -4.09 -3.71
N SER A 124 4.74 -3.48 -3.18
CA SER A 124 4.14 -3.80 -1.90
C SER A 124 2.99 -4.81 -2.00
N LYS A 125 2.93 -5.73 -3.00
CA LYS A 125 1.79 -6.64 -3.27
C LYS A 125 1.19 -7.39 -2.06
N HIS A 126 1.90 -7.46 -0.94
CA HIS A 126 1.39 -7.93 0.35
C HIS A 126 0.61 -6.84 1.15
N SER A 127 0.25 -5.72 0.51
CA SER A 127 -0.54 -4.62 1.07
C SER A 127 -1.98 -5.08 1.33
N LEU A 128 -2.66 -4.46 2.30
CA LEU A 128 -4.02 -4.80 2.75
C LEU A 128 -5.10 -4.66 1.65
N ARG A 129 -4.72 -4.23 0.45
CA ARG A 129 -5.58 -4.04 -0.71
C ARG A 129 -4.88 -4.61 -1.96
N PRO A 130 -5.50 -5.52 -2.71
CA PRO A 130 -4.93 -6.06 -3.94
C PRO A 130 -4.93 -5.02 -5.09
N GLU A 131 -5.76 -3.98 -4.99
CA GLU A 131 -5.93 -2.97 -6.03
C GLU A 131 -5.17 -1.67 -5.72
N ILE A 132 -4.52 -1.11 -6.75
CA ILE A 132 -3.90 0.21 -6.69
C ILE A 132 -4.96 1.26 -6.36
N PRO A 133 -4.79 2.08 -5.30
CA PRO A 133 -5.74 3.11 -4.91
C PRO A 133 -5.63 4.34 -5.83
N TRP A 134 -6.01 4.19 -7.10
CA TRP A 134 -5.94 5.24 -8.12
C TRP A 134 -6.53 6.58 -7.66
N PRO A 135 -7.69 6.65 -6.98
CA PRO A 135 -8.21 7.93 -6.49
C PRO A 135 -7.21 8.68 -5.61
N TRP A 136 -6.49 7.98 -4.72
CA TRP A 136 -5.52 8.63 -3.82
C TRP A 136 -4.27 9.12 -4.55
N ILE A 137 -3.80 8.35 -5.53
CA ILE A 137 -2.66 8.75 -6.37
C ILE A 137 -3.04 9.98 -7.19
N LEU A 138 -4.26 10.02 -7.74
CA LEU A 138 -4.79 11.15 -8.49
C LEU A 138 -4.98 12.39 -7.60
N ASP A 139 -5.57 12.25 -6.42
CA ASP A 139 -5.74 13.36 -5.47
C ASP A 139 -4.39 13.95 -5.05
N SER A 140 -3.40 13.10 -4.75
CA SER A 140 -2.04 13.56 -4.45
C SER A 140 -1.40 14.27 -5.63
N ALA A 141 -1.57 13.76 -6.85
CA ALA A 141 -1.08 14.40 -8.07
C ALA A 141 -1.72 15.78 -8.28
N ILE A 142 -3.03 15.93 -8.01
CA ILE A 142 -3.75 17.20 -8.10
C ILE A 142 -3.24 18.20 -7.05
N LEU A 143 -3.07 17.76 -5.80
CA LEU A 143 -2.56 18.60 -4.71
C LEU A 143 -1.13 19.08 -5.00
N THR A 144 -0.26 18.16 -5.41
CA THR A 144 1.13 18.44 -5.85
C THR A 144 1.14 19.41 -7.03
N GLY A 145 0.35 19.14 -8.07
CA GLY A 145 0.24 20.00 -9.24
C GLY A 145 -0.22 21.41 -8.88
N THR A 146 -1.20 21.52 -7.98
CA THR A 146 -1.72 22.82 -7.50
C THR A 146 -0.64 23.63 -6.78
N GLN A 147 0.13 23.00 -5.88
CA GLN A 147 1.25 23.66 -5.21
C GLN A 147 2.31 24.16 -6.20
N LEU A 148 2.71 23.31 -7.15
CA LEU A 148 3.70 23.66 -8.18
C LEU A 148 3.23 24.85 -9.02
N VAL A 149 1.98 24.84 -9.49
CA VAL A 149 1.38 25.93 -10.28
C VAL A 149 1.31 27.23 -9.48
N PHE A 150 1.02 27.15 -8.18
CA PHE A 150 1.03 28.32 -7.29
C PHE A 150 2.41 28.93 -7.12
N PHE A 151 3.40 28.11 -6.75
CA PHE A 151 4.79 28.60 -6.63
C PHE A 151 5.31 29.18 -7.94
N PHE A 152 4.97 28.54 -9.06
CA PHE A 152 5.33 29.01 -10.38
C PHE A 152 4.67 30.36 -10.72
N GLY A 153 3.36 30.51 -10.49
CA GLY A 153 2.63 31.75 -10.76
C GLY A 153 3.16 32.94 -9.95
N ILE A 154 3.39 32.76 -8.66
CA ILE A 154 3.96 33.80 -7.79
C ILE A 154 5.40 34.14 -8.20
N GLY A 155 6.23 33.15 -8.51
CA GLY A 155 7.59 33.39 -8.95
C GLY A 155 7.67 34.11 -10.31
N LEU A 156 6.75 33.84 -11.24
CA LEU A 156 6.64 34.60 -12.49
C LEU A 156 6.29 36.07 -12.24
N LEU A 157 5.32 36.33 -11.37
CA LEU A 157 4.93 37.70 -11.02
C LEU A 157 6.11 38.46 -10.38
N LEU A 158 6.83 37.79 -9.48
CA LEU A 158 7.97 38.38 -8.78
C LEU A 158 9.25 38.43 -9.63
N SER A 159 9.31 37.77 -10.78
CA SER A 159 10.48 37.77 -11.67
C SER A 159 10.95 39.20 -12.01
N PHE A 160 10.02 40.13 -12.22
CA PHE A 160 10.31 41.54 -12.53
C PHE A 160 10.93 42.32 -11.38
N ALA A 161 10.80 41.85 -10.13
CA ALA A 161 11.50 42.42 -8.98
C ALA A 161 13.00 42.02 -8.96
N ARG A 162 13.42 41.15 -9.88
CA ARG A 162 14.81 40.69 -10.06
C ARG A 162 15.44 40.22 -8.74
N PRO A 163 16.52 40.82 -8.19
CA PRO A 163 17.15 40.23 -7.02
C PRO A 163 16.30 40.42 -5.75
N PHE A 164 15.29 41.29 -5.80
CA PHE A 164 14.31 41.49 -4.73
C PHE A 164 13.15 40.49 -4.77
N ALA A 165 13.08 39.58 -5.74
CA ALA A 165 12.00 38.60 -5.85
C ALA A 165 11.84 37.76 -4.57
N TRP A 166 12.95 37.31 -3.99
CA TRP A 166 12.97 36.54 -2.75
C TRP A 166 12.55 37.36 -1.52
N ILE A 167 12.94 38.63 -1.46
CA ILE A 167 12.49 39.56 -0.40
C ILE A 167 10.98 39.79 -0.54
N GLY A 168 10.50 39.98 -1.76
CA GLY A 168 9.07 40.09 -2.06
C GLY A 168 8.30 38.85 -1.64
N PHE A 169 8.82 37.65 -1.93
CA PHE A 169 8.21 36.40 -1.48
C PHE A 169 8.19 36.30 0.04
N GLY A 170 9.30 36.57 0.73
CA GLY A 170 9.37 36.55 2.19
C GLY A 170 8.39 37.53 2.83
N LEU A 171 8.23 38.73 2.26
CA LEU A 171 7.25 39.71 2.70
C LEU A 171 5.81 39.23 2.48
N LEU A 172 5.49 38.67 1.30
CA LEU A 172 4.17 38.09 1.02
C LEU A 172 3.84 36.96 2.00
N PHE A 173 4.80 36.10 2.29
CA PHE A 173 4.65 35.02 3.27
C PHE A 173 4.40 35.57 4.67
N TRP A 174 5.15 36.59 5.10
CA TRP A 174 4.97 37.20 6.41
C TRP A 174 3.62 37.93 6.53
N ILE A 175 3.20 38.65 5.50
CA ILE A 175 1.88 39.28 5.42
C ILE A 175 0.79 38.20 5.50
N GLN A 176 0.94 37.09 4.77
CA GLN A 176 -0.01 35.99 4.80
C GLN A 176 -0.11 35.39 6.21
N ARG A 177 1.01 35.12 6.88
CA ARG A 177 1.04 34.66 8.27
C ARG A 177 0.36 35.64 9.23
N LEU A 178 0.63 36.94 9.08
CA LEU A 178 0.00 37.99 9.88
C LEU A 178 -1.52 38.00 9.65
N LEU A 179 -1.96 37.95 8.39
CA LEU A 179 -3.38 37.95 8.04
C LEU A 179 -4.10 36.69 8.56
N VAL A 180 -3.46 35.52 8.58
CA VAL A 180 -4.02 34.29 9.17
C VAL A 180 -4.34 34.47 10.67
N SER A 181 -3.63 35.33 11.39
CA SER A 181 -3.93 35.62 12.80
C SER A 181 -5.21 36.44 13.00
N TYR A 182 -5.64 37.18 11.97
CA TYR A 182 -6.86 37.99 12.00
C TYR A 182 -8.04 37.28 11.32
N GLU A 183 -7.80 36.63 10.17
CA GLU A 183 -8.80 35.96 9.36
C GLU A 183 -8.34 34.54 9.03
N PRO A 184 -8.83 33.50 9.73
CA PRO A 184 -8.41 32.12 9.53
C PRO A 184 -8.61 31.60 8.11
N GLN A 185 -9.58 32.14 7.34
CA GLN A 185 -9.82 31.74 5.95
C GLN A 185 -8.63 32.03 5.02
N VAL A 186 -7.74 32.98 5.39
CA VAL A 186 -6.51 33.27 4.64
C VAL A 186 -5.55 32.06 4.63
N ARG A 187 -5.76 31.07 5.50
CA ARG A 187 -5.02 29.79 5.47
C ARG A 187 -5.22 29.04 4.16
N LEU A 188 -6.30 29.29 3.42
CA LEU A 188 -6.52 28.76 2.07
C LEU A 188 -5.51 29.30 1.02
N LEU A 189 -4.69 30.29 1.37
CA LEU A 189 -3.57 30.76 0.56
C LEU A 189 -2.23 30.15 0.99
N ASP A 190 -2.22 29.22 1.96
CA ASP A 190 -1.01 28.51 2.38
C ASP A 190 -0.80 27.25 1.52
N PRO A 191 0.06 27.30 0.48
CA PRO A 191 0.31 26.14 -0.37
C PRO A 191 0.93 24.97 0.40
N PHE A 192 1.66 25.20 1.50
CA PHE A 192 2.31 24.13 2.26
C PHE A 192 1.30 23.26 3.03
N SER A 193 0.15 23.82 3.37
CA SER A 193 -0.90 23.10 4.11
C SER A 193 -1.68 22.08 3.27
N LEU A 194 -1.59 22.13 1.93
CA LEU A 194 -2.18 21.11 1.05
C LEU A 194 -1.57 19.71 1.26
N GLY A 195 -0.31 19.62 1.70
CA GLY A 195 0.43 18.35 1.78
C GLY A 195 0.39 17.65 3.14
N THR A 196 0.02 18.33 4.22
CA THR A 196 0.22 17.82 5.59
C THR A 196 -1.06 17.34 6.30
N GLY A 197 -2.25 17.78 5.84
CA GLY A 197 -3.52 17.58 6.56
C GLY A 197 -4.56 16.66 5.90
N TYR A 198 -4.66 16.63 4.57
CA TYR A 198 -5.86 16.08 3.89
C TYR A 198 -5.83 14.58 3.61
N LEU A 199 -4.67 13.94 3.69
CA LEU A 199 -4.48 12.52 3.32
C LEU A 199 -4.49 11.57 4.53
N LYS A 200 -4.73 12.08 5.75
CA LYS A 200 -4.55 11.29 6.98
C LYS A 200 -5.80 10.62 7.55
N GLU A 201 -7.03 10.99 7.17
CA GLU A 201 -8.20 10.66 8.01
C GLU A 201 -9.40 9.94 7.36
N THR A 202 -9.53 9.89 6.03
CA THR A 202 -10.63 9.21 5.29
C THR A 202 -10.26 9.08 3.81
N PRO A 203 -11.01 8.37 2.92
CA PRO A 203 -10.79 8.50 1.47
C PRO A 203 -10.70 9.99 1.13
N ALA A 204 -9.55 10.40 0.60
CA ALA A 204 -9.16 11.79 0.53
C ALA A 204 -10.25 12.59 -0.20
N THR A 205 -11.07 13.33 0.54
CA THR A 205 -11.96 14.29 -0.09
C THR A 205 -11.08 15.46 -0.47
N LEU A 206 -10.76 15.56 -1.77
CA LEU A 206 -10.00 16.66 -2.32
C LEU A 206 -10.54 18.00 -1.76
N PRO A 207 -9.71 18.86 -1.13
CA PRO A 207 -10.15 20.13 -0.59
C PRO A 207 -10.38 21.13 -1.73
N THR A 208 -11.50 20.95 -2.44
CA THR A 208 -11.84 21.67 -3.68
C THR A 208 -11.78 23.18 -3.54
N THR A 209 -12.25 23.74 -2.41
CA THR A 209 -12.17 25.18 -2.14
C THR A 209 -10.73 25.66 -2.05
N HIS A 210 -9.86 24.94 -1.34
CA HIS A 210 -8.47 25.31 -1.17
C HIS A 210 -7.71 25.21 -2.51
N VAL A 211 -7.92 24.12 -3.24
CA VAL A 211 -7.37 23.93 -4.59
C VAL A 211 -7.83 25.07 -5.52
N ALA A 212 -9.13 25.40 -5.53
CA ALA A 212 -9.67 26.46 -6.37
C ALA A 212 -9.09 27.84 -6.03
N VAL A 213 -8.93 28.17 -4.74
CA VAL A 213 -8.33 29.44 -4.29
C VAL A 213 -6.89 29.57 -4.77
N LEU A 214 -6.06 28.53 -4.60
CA LEU A 214 -4.66 28.55 -5.03
C LEU A 214 -4.54 28.60 -6.56
N LEU A 215 -5.32 27.81 -7.30
CA LEU A 215 -5.33 27.87 -8.77
C LEU A 215 -5.81 29.24 -9.26
N GLY A 216 -6.83 29.83 -8.63
CA GLY A 216 -7.32 31.18 -8.92
C GLY A 216 -6.24 32.24 -8.68
N ALA A 217 -5.57 32.21 -7.53
CA ALA A 217 -4.45 33.10 -7.21
C ALA A 217 -3.29 32.94 -8.21
N SER A 218 -2.96 31.70 -8.58
CA SER A 218 -1.94 31.39 -9.58
C SER A 218 -2.29 31.98 -10.95
N PHE A 219 -3.54 31.81 -11.38
CA PHE A 219 -4.04 32.36 -12.64
C PHE A 219 -3.95 33.88 -12.67
N VAL A 220 -4.36 34.55 -11.59
CA VAL A 220 -4.22 36.01 -11.46
C VAL A 220 -2.75 36.43 -11.53
N ALA A 221 -1.85 35.73 -10.82
CA ALA A 221 -0.43 36.02 -10.84
C ALA A 221 0.19 35.87 -12.24
N VAL A 222 -0.15 34.80 -12.96
CA VAL A 222 0.29 34.57 -14.35
C VAL A 222 -0.27 35.63 -15.30
N ALA A 223 -1.55 36.02 -15.15
CA ALA A 223 -2.17 37.06 -15.97
C ALA A 223 -1.53 38.44 -15.74
N LEU A 224 -1.20 38.77 -14.50
CA LEU A 224 -0.46 39.99 -14.17
C LEU A 224 0.96 39.94 -14.72
N ALA A 225 1.67 38.82 -14.56
CA ALA A 225 3.00 38.62 -15.14
C ALA A 225 2.98 38.76 -16.68
N HIS A 226 1.96 38.23 -17.35
CA HIS A 226 1.75 38.37 -18.79
C HIS A 226 1.53 39.83 -19.20
N ARG A 227 0.66 40.56 -18.47
CA ARG A 227 0.45 41.99 -18.72
C ARG A 227 1.75 42.78 -18.54
N ILE A 228 2.49 42.56 -17.45
CA ILE A 228 3.78 43.22 -17.23
C ILE A 228 4.75 42.88 -18.35
N TYR A 229 4.86 41.60 -18.73
CA TYR A 229 5.73 41.14 -19.81
C TYR A 229 5.47 41.85 -21.15
N ILE A 230 4.20 41.99 -21.54
CA ILE A 230 3.83 42.69 -22.79
C ILE A 230 4.28 44.16 -22.75
N HIS A 231 4.07 44.86 -21.63
CA HIS A 231 4.31 46.31 -21.53
C HIS A 231 5.76 46.66 -21.12
N ALA A 232 6.51 45.72 -20.54
CA ALA A 232 7.87 45.97 -20.06
C ALA A 232 8.82 46.37 -21.21
N GLY A 233 8.65 45.79 -22.40
CA GLY A 233 9.50 46.13 -23.53
C GLY A 233 9.23 47.51 -24.17
N GLU A 234 8.28 48.30 -23.66
CA GLU A 234 8.07 49.70 -24.10
C GLU A 234 8.68 50.71 -23.12
N ARG A 235 8.83 50.34 -21.84
CA ARG A 235 9.24 51.27 -20.77
C ARG A 235 10.66 51.04 -20.23
N PHE A 236 11.25 49.88 -20.52
CA PHE A 236 12.61 49.53 -20.08
C PHE A 236 13.65 49.57 -21.21
N ALA A 237 13.30 50.10 -22.39
CA ALA A 237 14.28 50.47 -23.39
C ALA A 237 15.24 51.48 -22.74
N PRO A 238 16.54 51.18 -22.66
CA PRO A 238 17.48 52.06 -22.00
C PRO A 238 17.55 53.37 -22.80
N GLU A 239 17.05 54.47 -22.23
CA GLU A 239 17.69 55.77 -22.48
C GLU A 239 19.18 55.56 -22.19
N GLU A 240 20.03 55.97 -23.14
CA GLU A 240 21.47 55.70 -23.16
C GLU A 240 22.09 55.76 -21.76
N PRO A 241 22.82 54.73 -21.32
CA PRO A 241 23.34 54.67 -19.97
C PRO A 241 24.40 55.76 -19.77
N ASP A 242 24.03 56.80 -19.03
CA ASP A 242 24.98 57.78 -18.49
C ASP A 242 26.04 57.03 -17.66
N THR A 243 27.28 57.07 -18.14
CA THR A 243 28.36 56.14 -17.78
C THR A 243 28.88 56.31 -16.33
N SER A 244 28.38 57.29 -15.58
CA SER A 244 28.86 57.61 -14.22
C SER A 244 28.27 56.76 -13.09
N ALA A 245 27.16 56.02 -13.30
CA ALA A 245 26.49 55.24 -12.24
C ALA A 245 26.95 53.76 -12.12
N SER A 246 28.05 53.38 -12.78
CA SER A 246 28.48 51.98 -12.93
C SER A 246 29.05 51.32 -11.65
N GLY A 247 29.48 52.11 -10.66
CA GLY A 247 30.04 51.61 -9.40
C GLY A 247 28.99 51.09 -8.40
N ALA A 248 27.90 51.85 -8.20
CA ALA A 248 26.84 51.50 -7.26
C ALA A 248 26.01 50.29 -7.72
N ARG A 249 25.74 50.17 -9.03
CA ARG A 249 25.05 48.99 -9.60
C ARG A 249 25.86 47.70 -9.47
N ARG A 250 27.19 47.79 -9.48
CA ARG A 250 28.09 46.63 -9.31
C ARG A 250 28.12 46.16 -7.84
N TRP A 251 28.08 47.09 -6.88
CA TRP A 251 27.96 46.81 -5.45
C TRP A 251 26.60 46.22 -5.05
N ILE A 252 25.50 46.73 -5.60
CA ILE A 252 24.16 46.19 -5.36
C ILE A 252 24.05 44.76 -5.93
N ARG A 253 24.61 44.49 -7.11
CA ARG A 253 24.65 43.10 -7.66
C ARG A 253 25.53 42.14 -6.85
N GLY A 254 26.66 42.60 -6.32
CA GLY A 254 27.56 41.78 -5.50
C GLY A 254 27.06 41.49 -4.08
N SER A 255 26.28 42.41 -3.49
CA SER A 255 25.81 42.28 -2.10
C SER A 255 24.46 41.58 -1.98
N VAL A 256 23.64 41.60 -3.04
CA VAL A 256 22.30 40.99 -2.96
C VAL A 256 22.36 39.47 -3.05
N ALA A 257 23.23 38.87 -3.88
CA ALA A 257 23.34 37.40 -3.97
C ALA A 257 23.57 36.68 -2.61
N PRO A 258 24.53 37.10 -1.74
CA PRO A 258 24.68 36.49 -0.42
C PRO A 258 23.53 36.83 0.53
N LEU A 259 22.94 38.04 0.46
CA LEU A 259 21.78 38.40 1.28
C LEU A 259 20.55 37.57 0.91
N THR A 260 20.32 37.33 -0.38
CA THR A 260 19.27 36.44 -0.89
C THR A 260 19.49 35.02 -0.40
N LEU A 261 20.73 34.51 -0.47
CA LEU A 261 21.07 33.18 0.06
C LEU A 261 20.80 33.10 1.57
N VAL A 262 21.21 34.10 2.35
CA VAL A 262 20.99 34.16 3.80
C VAL A 262 19.49 34.25 4.13
N VAL A 263 18.70 35.08 3.43
CA VAL A 263 17.26 35.18 3.65
C VAL A 263 16.56 33.87 3.28
N THR A 264 16.95 33.23 2.17
CA THR A 264 16.39 31.94 1.76
C THR A 264 16.73 30.83 2.77
N VAL A 265 17.98 30.76 3.23
CA VAL A 265 18.42 29.80 4.25
C VAL A 265 17.74 30.08 5.60
N ALA A 266 17.67 31.34 6.05
CA ALA A 266 17.03 31.73 7.30
C ALA A 266 15.52 31.48 7.27
N THR A 267 14.85 31.75 6.15
CA THR A 267 13.43 31.43 5.97
C THR A 267 13.21 29.92 5.96
N GLY A 268 14.06 29.15 5.26
CA GLY A 268 14.00 27.69 5.28
C GLY A 268 14.20 27.11 6.68
N VAL A 269 15.20 27.59 7.42
CA VAL A 269 15.47 27.19 8.82
C VAL A 269 14.31 27.59 9.74
N TYR A 270 13.77 28.81 9.60
CA TYR A 270 12.63 29.26 10.39
C TYR A 270 11.37 28.39 10.15
N LEU A 271 11.11 28.02 8.89
CA LEU A 271 9.99 27.14 8.53
C LEU A 271 10.14 25.72 9.07
N VAL A 272 11.38 25.22 9.20
CA VAL A 272 11.66 23.90 9.79
C VAL A 272 11.55 23.94 11.32
N ILE A 273 11.91 25.06 11.97
CA ILE A 273 11.88 25.20 13.43
C ILE A 273 10.47 25.47 13.96
N GLN A 274 9.64 26.21 13.22
CA GLN A 274 8.24 26.45 13.59
C GLN A 274 7.31 25.44 12.93
N ASP A 275 7.47 24.17 13.26
CA ASP A 275 6.37 23.21 13.12
C ASP A 275 5.28 23.72 14.08
N PRO A 276 4.17 24.32 13.59
CA PRO A 276 3.18 24.89 14.49
C PRO A 276 2.56 23.73 15.26
N GLU A 277 2.57 23.81 16.60
CA GLU A 277 1.72 22.92 17.37
C GLU A 277 0.31 22.98 16.78
N PRO A 278 -0.31 21.83 16.46
CA PRO A 278 -1.57 21.79 15.76
C PRO A 278 -2.60 22.60 16.55
N ALA A 279 -3.20 23.59 15.90
CA ALA A 279 -4.21 24.43 16.51
C ALA A 279 -5.26 23.56 17.22
N GLU A 280 -5.44 23.80 18.53
CA GLU A 280 -6.49 23.21 19.36
C GLU A 280 -7.84 23.38 18.63
N GLY A 281 -8.38 22.30 18.08
CA GLY A 281 -9.58 22.34 17.25
C GLY A 281 -9.49 21.47 16.00
N SER A 282 -8.28 21.07 15.57
CA SER A 282 -8.16 19.87 14.74
C SER A 282 -8.52 18.68 15.62
N LEU A 283 -9.64 18.01 15.31
CA LEU A 283 -9.98 16.66 15.77
C LEU A 283 -8.94 15.65 15.22
N THR A 284 -7.65 15.90 15.45
CA THR A 284 -6.61 14.91 15.28
C THR A 284 -6.98 13.81 16.25
N LYS A 285 -7.55 12.72 15.72
CA LYS A 285 -7.61 11.47 16.47
C LYS A 285 -6.20 11.29 17.03
N PRO A 286 -6.02 11.10 18.35
CA PRO A 286 -4.70 11.05 18.95
C PRO A 286 -3.89 10.06 18.13
N ARG A 287 -2.81 10.56 17.51
CA ARG A 287 -1.87 9.76 16.73
C ARG A 287 -1.53 8.59 17.63
N ARG A 288 -2.07 7.40 17.35
CA ARG A 288 -1.93 6.25 18.25
C ARG A 288 -0.43 6.06 18.40
N ALA A 289 0.10 6.34 19.59
CA ALA A 289 1.54 6.27 19.81
C ALA A 289 1.99 4.86 19.41
N ILE A 290 2.93 4.73 18.48
CA ILE A 290 3.46 3.44 18.05
C ILE A 290 4.70 3.18 18.88
N ALA A 291 4.78 1.99 19.48
CA ALA A 291 5.97 1.50 20.13
C ALA A 291 6.69 0.52 19.20
N LYS A 292 8.01 0.46 19.36
CA LYS A 292 8.89 -0.49 18.67
C LYS A 292 9.63 -1.31 19.73
N ALA A 293 9.71 -2.61 19.51
CA ALA A 293 10.55 -3.51 20.30
C ALA A 293 11.38 -4.38 19.36
N GLN A 294 12.52 -4.85 19.86
CA GLN A 294 13.43 -5.70 19.12
C GLN A 294 13.89 -6.83 20.01
N THR A 295 13.92 -8.04 19.46
CA THR A 295 14.47 -9.26 20.05
C THR A 295 15.65 -9.74 19.19
N GLN A 296 16.20 -10.92 19.46
CA GLN A 296 17.26 -11.46 18.61
C GLN A 296 16.74 -11.83 17.21
N ARG A 297 15.51 -12.35 17.14
CA ARG A 297 14.90 -12.85 15.90
C ARG A 297 13.83 -11.94 15.31
N PHE A 298 13.34 -10.93 16.04
CA PHE A 298 12.26 -10.09 15.57
C PHE A 298 12.48 -8.59 15.77
N THR A 299 11.93 -7.80 14.85
CA THR A 299 11.68 -6.37 15.06
C THR A 299 10.18 -6.10 14.98
N MET A 300 9.54 -5.78 16.10
CA MET A 300 8.09 -5.64 16.19
C MET A 300 7.67 -4.17 16.35
N THR A 301 6.65 -3.74 15.61
CA THR A 301 5.97 -2.45 15.80
C THR A 301 4.52 -2.69 16.19
N TYR A 302 4.01 -1.95 17.19
CA TYR A 302 2.67 -2.16 17.75
C TYR A 302 2.10 -0.85 18.34
N PRO A 303 0.76 -0.73 18.50
CA PRO A 303 0.16 0.41 19.18
C PRO A 303 0.56 0.39 20.66
N SER A 304 1.00 1.52 21.21
CA SER A 304 1.43 1.61 22.62
C SER A 304 0.32 1.22 23.61
N SER A 305 -0.95 1.38 23.21
CA SER A 305 -2.11 0.90 23.98
C SER A 305 -2.19 -0.63 24.10
N LEU A 306 -1.40 -1.37 23.32
CA LEU A 306 -1.31 -2.83 23.34
C LEU A 306 0.06 -3.31 23.84
N ALA A 307 0.83 -2.45 24.51
CA ALA A 307 2.19 -2.76 24.94
C ALA A 307 2.29 -4.00 25.83
N ASP A 308 1.33 -4.22 26.73
CA ASP A 308 1.36 -5.40 27.60
C ASP A 308 1.16 -6.70 26.81
N ARG A 309 0.25 -6.71 25.84
CA ARG A 309 0.03 -7.86 24.95
C ARG A 309 1.23 -8.11 24.04
N ALA A 310 1.79 -7.04 23.47
CA ALA A 310 3.02 -7.13 22.69
C ALA A 310 4.17 -7.69 23.53
N ARG A 311 4.30 -7.25 24.80
CA ARG A 311 5.33 -7.74 25.72
C ARG A 311 5.21 -9.24 25.96
N VAL A 312 4.01 -9.75 26.23
CA VAL A 312 3.78 -11.20 26.39
C VAL A 312 4.24 -11.97 25.16
N LEU A 313 3.87 -11.52 23.96
CA LEU A 313 4.30 -12.16 22.72
C LEU A 313 5.83 -12.10 22.54
N LEU A 314 6.43 -10.93 22.76
CA LEU A 314 7.87 -10.70 22.62
C LEU A 314 8.71 -11.59 23.54
N THR A 315 8.22 -11.92 24.74
CA THR A 315 8.94 -12.83 25.65
C THR A 315 9.09 -14.25 25.12
N ARG A 316 8.26 -14.65 24.15
CA ARG A 316 8.24 -15.98 23.55
C ARG A 316 8.60 -15.99 22.06
N ALA A 317 8.74 -14.81 21.45
CA ALA A 317 8.92 -14.68 20.00
C ALA A 317 10.17 -15.43 19.52
N ASP A 318 11.33 -15.22 20.14
CA ASP A 318 12.57 -15.88 19.72
C ASP A 318 12.49 -17.41 19.83
N GLN A 319 11.78 -17.94 20.84
CA GLN A 319 11.51 -19.37 20.97
C GLN A 319 10.63 -19.88 19.81
N VAL A 320 9.56 -19.16 19.47
CA VAL A 320 8.69 -19.52 18.34
C VAL A 320 9.49 -19.59 17.04
N HIS A 321 10.37 -18.61 16.80
CA HIS A 321 11.24 -18.63 15.63
C HIS A 321 12.18 -19.84 15.64
N ASP A 322 12.86 -20.10 16.75
CA ASP A 322 13.84 -21.18 16.83
C ASP A 322 13.19 -22.57 16.70
N GLU A 323 11.97 -22.76 17.23
CA GLU A 323 11.20 -23.99 17.05
C GLU A 323 10.78 -24.20 15.58
N VAL A 324 10.26 -23.17 14.91
CA VAL A 324 9.90 -23.23 13.49
C VAL A 324 11.13 -23.46 12.61
N ALA A 325 12.20 -22.70 12.85
CA ALA A 325 13.46 -22.84 12.13
C ALA A 325 14.09 -24.22 12.33
N GLY A 326 13.92 -24.81 13.52
CA GLY A 326 14.35 -26.17 13.84
C GLY A 326 13.63 -27.22 13.00
N VAL A 327 12.30 -27.14 12.88
CA VAL A 327 11.50 -28.07 12.06
C VAL A 327 11.90 -27.97 10.58
N LEU A 328 12.05 -26.76 10.05
CA LEU A 328 12.42 -26.57 8.63
C LEU A 328 13.93 -26.69 8.38
N ALA A 329 14.72 -26.92 9.44
CA ALA A 329 16.19 -26.87 9.44
C ALA A 329 16.75 -25.64 8.69
N ALA A 330 16.09 -24.49 8.86
CA ALA A 330 16.44 -23.24 8.18
C ALA A 330 17.84 -22.76 8.60
N SER A 331 18.69 -22.45 7.62
CA SER A 331 20.04 -21.90 7.86
C SER A 331 20.06 -20.38 7.96
N ASP A 332 19.10 -19.70 7.32
CA ASP A 332 18.95 -18.25 7.40
C ASP A 332 18.08 -17.86 8.61
N LEU A 333 18.75 -17.40 9.65
CA LEU A 333 18.15 -16.95 10.91
C LEU A 333 18.12 -15.41 11.03
N THR A 334 18.12 -14.72 9.89
CA THR A 334 17.99 -13.26 9.83
C THR A 334 16.68 -12.82 10.48
N ALA A 335 16.73 -11.71 11.22
CA ALA A 335 15.57 -11.21 11.96
C ALA A 335 14.36 -10.93 11.05
N ILE A 336 13.16 -11.25 11.54
CA ILE A 336 11.87 -11.06 10.89
C ILE A 336 11.22 -9.76 11.40
N THR A 337 10.63 -8.97 10.51
CA THR A 337 9.93 -7.74 10.91
C THR A 337 8.45 -8.03 11.14
N VAL A 338 7.91 -7.70 12.32
CA VAL A 338 6.50 -7.87 12.65
C VAL A 338 5.79 -6.52 12.72
N ASP A 339 4.78 -6.31 11.88
CA ASP A 339 3.87 -5.18 11.97
C ASP A 339 2.56 -5.63 12.64
N ALA A 340 2.41 -5.27 13.91
CA ALA A 340 1.24 -5.52 14.73
C ALA A 340 0.39 -4.25 14.93
N THR A 341 0.60 -3.21 14.11
CA THR A 341 -0.12 -1.93 14.22
C THR A 341 -1.52 -1.96 13.62
N GLY A 342 -1.78 -2.90 12.71
CA GLY A 342 -3.08 -3.13 12.08
C GLY A 342 -3.24 -4.56 11.56
N ALA A 343 -4.48 -4.95 11.28
CA ALA A 343 -4.81 -6.26 10.72
C ALA A 343 -5.57 -6.10 9.40
N ALA A 344 -5.37 -7.04 8.48
CA ALA A 344 -6.34 -7.21 7.40
C ALA A 344 -7.68 -7.62 8.02
N PRO A 345 -8.81 -7.03 7.62
CA PRO A 345 -10.12 -7.53 8.00
C PRO A 345 -10.21 -9.03 7.72
N GLY A 346 -10.64 -9.82 8.70
CA GLY A 346 -10.86 -11.26 8.54
C GLY A 346 -9.61 -12.15 8.60
N LYS A 347 -8.41 -11.63 8.84
CA LYS A 347 -7.20 -12.46 9.02
C LYS A 347 -6.55 -12.27 10.39
N ALA A 348 -6.11 -13.37 10.98
CA ALA A 348 -5.34 -13.40 12.23
C ALA A 348 -3.90 -12.90 12.01
N GLY A 349 -3.30 -13.25 10.87
CA GLY A 349 -1.98 -12.84 10.42
C GLY A 349 -1.84 -12.86 8.89
N ASN A 350 -0.69 -12.40 8.41
CA ASN A 350 -0.23 -12.62 7.03
C ASN A 350 1.28 -12.42 6.96
N ALA A 351 1.99 -13.27 6.23
CA ALA A 351 3.43 -13.21 6.06
C ALA A 351 3.85 -13.03 4.60
N GLY A 352 5.01 -12.40 4.41
CA GLY A 352 5.64 -12.26 3.11
C GLY A 352 7.13 -12.00 3.26
N TRP A 353 7.95 -12.80 2.59
CA TRP A 353 9.42 -12.77 2.57
C TRP A 353 10.10 -12.82 3.95
N SER A 354 10.15 -11.70 4.67
CA SER A 354 10.80 -11.55 5.97
C SER A 354 9.91 -10.77 6.96
N LYS A 355 8.62 -10.68 6.64
CA LYS A 355 7.67 -9.81 7.33
C LYS A 355 6.43 -10.56 7.71
N ILE A 356 5.94 -10.25 8.89
CA ILE A 356 4.70 -10.77 9.44
C ILE A 356 3.82 -9.57 9.77
N ARG A 357 2.56 -9.62 9.39
CA ARG A 357 1.50 -8.77 9.92
C ARG A 357 0.67 -9.58 10.89
N LEU A 358 0.37 -9.00 12.04
CA LEU A 358 -0.28 -9.72 13.13
C LEU A 358 -1.42 -8.92 13.74
N ASN A 359 -2.60 -9.54 13.88
CA ASN A 359 -3.75 -8.90 14.50
C ASN A 359 -3.69 -8.95 16.03
N LEU A 360 -2.82 -8.12 16.60
CA LEU A 360 -2.65 -8.04 18.06
C LEU A 360 -3.92 -7.56 18.79
N ARG A 361 -4.86 -6.90 18.11
CA ARG A 361 -6.10 -6.44 18.73
C ARG A 361 -7.12 -7.57 18.83
N GLY A 362 -7.33 -8.32 17.74
CA GLY A 362 -8.34 -9.37 17.61
C GLY A 362 -8.08 -10.59 18.50
N ILE A 363 -6.84 -11.04 18.61
CA ILE A 363 -6.50 -12.35 19.20
C ILE A 363 -6.17 -12.24 20.69
N ARG A 364 -7.15 -12.45 21.57
CA ARG A 364 -7.01 -12.20 23.01
C ARG A 364 -6.17 -13.23 23.75
N ASP A 365 -6.24 -14.49 23.32
CA ASP A 365 -5.50 -15.57 23.94
C ASP A 365 -4.01 -15.51 23.54
N PRO A 366 -3.08 -15.43 24.52
CA PRO A 366 -1.65 -15.47 24.25
C PRO A 366 -1.18 -16.76 23.55
N GLU A 367 -1.81 -17.90 23.81
CA GLU A 367 -1.43 -19.16 23.16
C GLU A 367 -1.86 -19.18 21.69
N GLU A 368 -3.06 -18.70 21.38
CA GLU A 368 -3.52 -18.48 20.02
C GLU A 368 -2.61 -17.49 19.27
N LEU A 369 -2.24 -16.36 19.89
CA LEU A 369 -1.34 -15.38 19.29
C LEU A 369 0.06 -15.97 19.00
N LYS A 370 0.54 -16.84 19.89
CA LYS A 370 1.79 -17.59 19.70
C LYS A 370 1.68 -18.57 18.53
N ALA A 371 0.58 -19.31 18.43
CA ALA A 371 0.33 -20.23 17.32
C ALA A 371 0.26 -19.49 15.98
N VAL A 372 -0.46 -18.37 15.91
CA VAL A 372 -0.52 -17.52 14.70
C VAL A 372 0.86 -16.97 14.37
N LEU A 373 1.64 -16.47 15.33
CA LEU A 373 3.02 -16.06 15.06
C LEU A 373 3.87 -17.22 14.50
N GLY A 374 3.68 -18.44 15.01
CA GLY A 374 4.31 -19.65 14.51
C GLY A 374 3.96 -19.95 13.05
N HIS A 375 2.67 -19.92 12.71
CA HIS A 375 2.16 -20.10 11.34
C HIS A 375 2.78 -19.07 10.38
N GLU A 376 2.74 -17.79 10.75
CA GLU A 376 3.30 -16.72 9.92
C GLU A 376 4.84 -16.77 9.83
N THR A 377 5.51 -17.28 10.86
CA THR A 377 6.96 -17.50 10.84
C THR A 377 7.31 -18.67 9.92
N ALA A 378 6.48 -19.71 9.85
CA ALA A 378 6.66 -20.81 8.91
C ALA A 378 6.62 -20.31 7.46
N HIS A 379 5.66 -19.46 7.10
CA HIS A 379 5.59 -18.80 5.79
C HIS A 379 6.88 -18.05 5.42
N VAL A 380 7.45 -17.30 6.36
CA VAL A 380 8.74 -16.61 6.15
C VAL A 380 9.87 -17.60 5.82
N HIS A 381 9.98 -18.70 6.56
CA HIS A 381 11.02 -19.69 6.30
C HIS A 381 10.78 -20.49 5.01
N ILE A 382 9.53 -20.81 4.68
CA ILE A 382 9.14 -21.43 3.41
C ILE A 382 9.57 -20.54 2.24
N SER A 383 9.29 -19.24 2.31
CA SER A 383 9.72 -18.25 1.31
C SER A 383 11.24 -18.18 1.20
N ARG A 384 11.97 -18.13 2.32
CA ARG A 384 13.45 -18.08 2.33
C ARG A 384 14.09 -19.32 1.71
N ILE A 385 13.66 -20.52 2.11
CA ILE A 385 14.23 -21.80 1.63
C ILE A 385 13.96 -21.96 0.12
N SER A 386 12.75 -21.58 -0.32
CA SER A 386 12.37 -21.63 -1.74
C SER A 386 12.84 -20.43 -2.57
N LYS A 387 13.61 -19.50 -1.99
CA LYS A 387 14.02 -18.23 -2.62
C LYS A 387 12.86 -17.48 -3.30
N GLN A 388 11.73 -17.35 -2.59
CA GLN A 388 10.49 -16.70 -3.04
C GLN A 388 9.82 -17.34 -4.25
N ARG A 389 10.31 -18.48 -4.74
CA ARG A 389 9.73 -19.12 -5.92
C ARG A 389 8.33 -19.64 -5.65
N VAL A 390 7.96 -19.87 -4.40
CA VAL A 390 6.59 -20.17 -3.99
C VAL A 390 5.75 -18.91 -3.76
N ASP A 391 6.32 -17.71 -3.62
CA ASP A 391 5.55 -16.52 -3.27
C ASP A 391 4.77 -15.97 -4.48
N GLY A 392 3.50 -15.61 -4.27
CA GLY A 392 2.66 -14.99 -5.31
C GLY A 392 2.22 -15.92 -6.44
N ASP A 393 2.62 -17.19 -6.40
CA ASP A 393 2.08 -18.22 -7.26
C ASP A 393 0.75 -18.71 -6.67
N PRO A 394 -0.40 -18.58 -7.35
CA PRO A 394 -1.69 -19.05 -6.85
C PRO A 394 -1.62 -20.51 -6.33
N LEU A 395 -0.84 -21.35 -7.01
CA LEU A 395 -0.60 -22.77 -6.68
C LEU A 395 0.04 -23.00 -5.30
N SER A 396 0.73 -21.98 -4.80
CA SER A 396 1.45 -22.03 -3.54
C SER A 396 0.50 -22.04 -2.35
N SER A 397 -0.77 -21.65 -2.49
CA SER A 397 -1.66 -21.50 -1.34
C SER A 397 -1.87 -22.82 -0.61
N PHE A 398 -2.16 -23.92 -1.33
CA PHE A 398 -2.28 -25.25 -0.72
C PHE A 398 -0.97 -25.72 -0.08
N PHE A 399 0.16 -25.46 -0.76
CA PHE A 399 1.47 -25.89 -0.30
C PHE A 399 1.93 -25.10 0.93
N GLN A 400 1.89 -23.77 0.86
CA GLN A 400 2.31 -22.85 1.90
C GLN A 400 1.39 -22.93 3.11
N GLU A 401 0.08 -22.80 2.93
CA GLU A 401 -0.86 -22.83 4.05
C GLU A 401 -0.91 -24.23 4.67
N GLY A 402 -0.86 -25.28 3.86
CA GLY A 402 -0.81 -26.66 4.37
C GLY A 402 0.42 -26.92 5.24
N LEU A 403 1.60 -26.52 4.77
CA LEU A 403 2.84 -26.72 5.52
C LEU A 403 2.94 -25.80 6.74
N ALA A 404 2.53 -24.55 6.62
CA ALA A 404 2.46 -23.63 7.76
C ALA A 404 1.48 -24.15 8.83
N THR A 405 0.33 -24.69 8.42
CA THR A 405 -0.65 -25.32 9.31
C THR A 405 -0.07 -26.56 9.99
N LEU A 406 0.67 -27.41 9.28
CA LEU A 406 1.37 -28.55 9.89
C LEU A 406 2.29 -28.09 11.01
N ILE A 407 3.13 -27.09 10.74
CA ILE A 407 4.08 -26.55 11.72
C ILE A 407 3.34 -25.90 12.90
N GLU A 408 2.29 -25.13 12.62
CA GLU A 408 1.45 -24.53 13.65
C GLU A 408 0.92 -25.60 14.60
N TYR A 409 0.30 -26.64 14.05
CA TYR A 409 -0.36 -27.67 14.83
C TYR A 409 0.64 -28.58 15.55
N ASP A 410 1.77 -28.91 14.93
CA ASP A 410 2.81 -29.74 15.51
C ASP A 410 3.51 -29.10 16.72
N LEU A 411 3.70 -27.78 16.70
CA LEU A 411 4.49 -27.08 17.71
C LEU A 411 3.62 -26.37 18.75
N PHE A 412 2.49 -25.80 18.34
CA PHE A 412 1.78 -24.82 19.16
C PHE A 412 0.35 -25.22 19.52
N ARG A 413 -0.19 -26.29 18.94
CA ARG A 413 -1.54 -26.79 19.20
C ARG A 413 -1.53 -28.14 19.91
N ASP A 414 -2.52 -28.34 20.78
CA ASP A 414 -2.68 -29.58 21.52
C ASP A 414 -3.31 -30.71 20.69
N GLU A 415 -3.33 -31.95 21.21
CA GLU A 415 -3.89 -33.10 20.47
C GLU A 415 -5.39 -32.96 20.23
N ARG A 416 -6.13 -32.25 21.10
CA ARG A 416 -7.56 -32.01 20.89
C ARG A 416 -7.78 -31.13 19.66
N GLU A 417 -6.98 -30.09 19.51
CA GLU A 417 -6.98 -29.22 18.34
C GLU A 417 -6.55 -29.96 17.06
N ARG A 418 -5.49 -30.77 17.13
CA ARG A 418 -5.06 -31.62 15.99
C ARG A 418 -6.15 -32.60 15.57
N ARG A 419 -6.78 -33.28 16.53
CA ARG A 419 -7.90 -34.19 16.27
C ARG A 419 -9.05 -33.48 15.57
N ARG A 420 -9.36 -32.24 15.97
CA ARG A 420 -10.38 -31.41 15.32
C ARG A 420 -10.00 -31.04 13.89
N LEU A 421 -8.75 -30.67 13.64
CA LEU A 421 -8.29 -30.39 12.27
C LEU A 421 -8.40 -31.64 11.37
N ARG A 422 -8.05 -32.83 11.90
CA ARG A 422 -8.26 -34.11 11.20
C ARG A 422 -9.73 -34.39 10.92
N LEU A 423 -10.63 -34.12 11.89
CA LEU A 423 -12.07 -34.23 11.70
C LEU A 423 -12.53 -33.34 10.52
N MET A 424 -12.06 -32.10 10.47
CA MET A 424 -12.38 -31.18 9.38
C MET A 424 -11.86 -31.70 8.04
N ALA A 425 -10.59 -32.13 7.97
CA ALA A 425 -9.98 -32.67 6.75
C ALA A 425 -10.76 -33.88 6.21
N ALA A 426 -11.09 -34.84 7.08
CA ALA A 426 -11.83 -36.03 6.73
C ALA A 426 -13.29 -35.73 6.34
N ALA A 427 -13.96 -34.81 7.04
CA ALA A 427 -15.32 -34.38 6.69
C ALA A 427 -15.36 -33.67 5.32
N ILE A 428 -14.38 -32.82 5.02
CA ILE A 428 -14.26 -32.16 3.72
C ILE A 428 -14.00 -33.20 2.61
N ASP A 429 -13.06 -34.13 2.82
CA ASP A 429 -12.75 -35.16 1.82
C ASP A 429 -13.96 -36.04 1.51
N GLU A 430 -14.67 -36.52 2.54
CA GLU A 430 -15.83 -37.40 2.36
C GLU A 430 -16.98 -36.71 1.62
N ARG A 431 -17.25 -35.44 1.96
CA ARG A 431 -18.41 -34.70 1.43
C ARG A 431 -18.14 -34.06 0.07
N GLN A 432 -16.95 -33.52 -0.13
CA GLN A 432 -16.65 -32.66 -1.28
C GLN A 432 -15.77 -33.35 -2.33
N ARG A 433 -15.02 -34.40 -1.93
CA ARG A 433 -14.14 -35.19 -2.81
C ARG A 433 -13.23 -34.31 -3.68
N ILE A 434 -12.66 -33.26 -3.09
CA ILE A 434 -11.82 -32.30 -3.80
C ILE A 434 -10.57 -33.02 -4.35
N SER A 435 -10.29 -32.84 -5.64
CA SER A 435 -9.07 -33.35 -6.25
C SER A 435 -7.88 -32.48 -5.89
N ILE A 436 -6.68 -33.05 -5.93
CA ILE A 436 -5.44 -32.29 -5.74
C ILE A 436 -5.29 -31.19 -6.82
N SER A 437 -5.74 -31.46 -8.05
CA SER A 437 -5.71 -30.47 -9.13
C SER A 437 -6.57 -29.25 -8.82
N THR A 438 -7.74 -29.43 -8.20
CA THR A 438 -8.57 -28.31 -7.76
C THR A 438 -7.96 -27.56 -6.59
N LEU A 439 -7.32 -28.25 -5.63
CA LEU A 439 -6.64 -27.57 -4.51
C LEU A 439 -5.46 -26.72 -4.97
N LEU A 440 -4.83 -27.12 -6.07
CA LEU A 440 -3.72 -26.40 -6.68
C LEU A 440 -4.17 -25.34 -7.69
N ASP A 441 -5.46 -25.23 -7.99
CA ASP A 441 -5.99 -24.20 -8.90
C ASP A 441 -6.92 -23.26 -8.11
N PRO A 442 -6.44 -22.07 -7.68
CA PRO A 442 -7.25 -21.20 -6.84
C PRO A 442 -8.51 -20.64 -7.51
N GLU A 443 -8.53 -20.53 -8.84
CA GLU A 443 -9.72 -20.10 -9.56
C GLU A 443 -10.76 -21.23 -9.50
N ALA A 444 -10.37 -22.46 -9.83
CA ALA A 444 -11.24 -23.62 -9.73
C ALA A 444 -11.69 -23.90 -8.29
N LEU A 445 -10.80 -23.71 -7.31
CA LEU A 445 -11.10 -23.86 -5.89
C LEU A 445 -12.13 -22.81 -5.46
N ASN A 446 -11.86 -21.53 -5.70
CA ASN A 446 -12.71 -20.43 -5.25
C ASN A 446 -14.07 -20.40 -5.95
N LEU A 447 -14.18 -20.98 -7.14
CA LEU A 447 -15.44 -21.12 -7.86
C LEU A 447 -16.46 -21.94 -7.06
N ARG A 448 -16.02 -23.02 -6.39
CA ARG A 448 -16.92 -24.02 -5.80
C ARG A 448 -16.75 -24.23 -4.30
N TYR A 449 -15.59 -23.92 -3.76
CA TYR A 449 -15.23 -24.23 -2.38
C TYR A 449 -14.75 -22.99 -1.62
N ALA A 450 -14.77 -23.12 -0.30
CA ALA A 450 -14.12 -22.19 0.60
C ALA A 450 -12.60 -22.25 0.42
N LYS A 451 -11.89 -21.11 0.38
CA LYS A 451 -10.42 -21.11 0.28
C LYS A 451 -9.79 -21.74 1.51
N GLU A 452 -10.48 -21.71 2.63
CA GLU A 452 -10.08 -22.25 3.92
C GLU A 452 -9.91 -23.77 3.94
N VAL A 453 -10.42 -24.50 2.93
CA VAL A 453 -10.23 -25.97 2.85
C VAL A 453 -8.75 -26.36 2.65
N VAL A 454 -7.92 -25.44 2.16
CA VAL A 454 -6.48 -25.71 1.93
C VAL A 454 -5.72 -25.98 3.22
N TYR A 455 -6.15 -25.41 4.35
CA TYR A 455 -5.48 -25.54 5.64
C TYR A 455 -5.57 -26.98 6.18
N PRO A 456 -6.77 -27.54 6.45
CA PRO A 456 -6.89 -28.91 6.96
C PRO A 456 -6.43 -29.96 5.93
N LEU A 457 -6.75 -29.80 4.65
CA LEU A 457 -6.35 -30.77 3.62
C LEU A 457 -4.83 -30.73 3.35
N GLY A 458 -4.26 -29.53 3.32
CA GLY A 458 -2.83 -29.32 3.12
C GLY A 458 -2.00 -29.80 4.30
N GLU A 459 -2.42 -29.48 5.54
CA GLU A 459 -1.78 -30.03 6.74
C GLU A 459 -1.72 -31.55 6.66
N ARG A 460 -2.85 -32.19 6.33
CA ARG A 460 -2.90 -33.65 6.32
C ARG A 460 -2.00 -34.27 5.24
N PHE A 461 -1.88 -33.60 4.09
CA PHE A 461 -0.94 -33.99 3.02
C PHE A 461 0.50 -33.97 3.53
N PHE A 462 0.95 -32.87 4.14
CA PHE A 462 2.32 -32.77 4.65
C PHE A 462 2.56 -33.65 5.88
N ALA A 463 1.57 -33.86 6.74
CA ALA A 463 1.66 -34.82 7.83
C ALA A 463 1.93 -36.23 7.29
N SER A 464 1.15 -36.69 6.29
CA SER A 464 1.37 -37.97 5.64
C SER A 464 2.74 -38.07 4.97
N PHE A 465 3.19 -37.00 4.31
CA PHE A 465 4.50 -36.95 3.66
C PHE A 465 5.65 -37.04 4.69
N ARG A 466 5.57 -36.26 5.78
CA ARG A 466 6.51 -36.29 6.91
C ARG A 466 6.55 -37.65 7.58
N ASP A 467 5.40 -38.29 7.81
CA ASP A 467 5.33 -39.59 8.48
C ASP A 467 6.03 -40.69 7.66
N ARG A 468 6.08 -40.54 6.33
CA ARG A 468 6.73 -41.50 5.41
C ARG A 468 8.21 -41.23 5.21
N HIS A 469 8.59 -39.96 5.08
CA HIS A 469 9.92 -39.57 4.60
C HIS A 469 10.74 -38.74 5.60
N GLY A 470 10.15 -38.39 6.74
CA GLY A 470 10.75 -37.51 7.73
C GLY A 470 10.63 -36.03 7.36
N VAL A 471 11.04 -35.17 8.29
CA VAL A 471 10.96 -33.71 8.13
C VAL A 471 11.95 -33.18 7.08
N ASP A 472 13.11 -33.83 6.92
CA ASP A 472 14.13 -33.43 5.94
C ASP A 472 13.63 -33.49 4.49
N ALA A 473 12.66 -34.37 4.22
CA ALA A 473 12.03 -34.49 2.91
C ALA A 473 11.29 -33.21 2.49
N ILE A 474 10.59 -32.56 3.44
CA ILE A 474 9.88 -31.30 3.22
C ILE A 474 10.89 -30.21 2.81
N ARG A 475 11.98 -30.10 3.58
CA ARG A 475 13.08 -29.18 3.26
C ARG A 475 13.69 -29.50 1.90
N GLY A 476 13.85 -30.78 1.55
CA GLY A 476 14.34 -31.22 0.25
C GLY A 476 13.50 -30.67 -0.89
N VAL A 477 12.19 -30.83 -0.83
CA VAL A 477 11.25 -30.28 -1.83
C VAL A 477 11.33 -28.74 -1.90
N LEU A 478 11.33 -28.05 -0.75
CA LEU A 478 11.46 -26.60 -0.69
C LEU A 478 12.78 -26.09 -1.29
N SER A 479 13.89 -26.77 -0.98
CA SER A 479 15.23 -26.40 -1.47
C SER A 479 15.34 -26.64 -2.97
N THR A 480 14.72 -27.71 -3.47
CA THR A 480 14.62 -27.99 -4.90
C THR A 480 13.86 -26.89 -5.62
N LEU A 481 12.71 -26.45 -5.08
CA LEU A 481 11.95 -25.32 -5.62
C LEU A 481 12.81 -24.05 -5.70
N GLY A 482 13.63 -23.79 -4.68
CA GLY A 482 14.56 -22.66 -4.60
C GLY A 482 15.87 -22.81 -5.36
N SER A 483 16.14 -23.96 -5.98
CA SER A 483 17.39 -24.17 -6.73
C SER A 483 17.44 -23.30 -7.99
N GLU A 484 18.64 -22.86 -8.37
CA GLU A 484 18.80 -22.00 -9.56
C GLU A 484 18.39 -22.73 -10.84
N ASP A 485 18.64 -24.04 -10.88
CA ASP A 485 18.34 -24.94 -11.99
C ASP A 485 16.85 -25.31 -12.10
N PHE A 486 16.03 -24.99 -11.09
CA PHE A 486 14.61 -25.35 -11.15
C PHE A 486 13.89 -24.58 -12.27
N PRO A 487 13.06 -25.24 -13.11
CA PRO A 487 12.46 -24.62 -14.28
C PRO A 487 11.54 -23.43 -13.96
N THR A 488 11.57 -22.39 -14.79
CA THR A 488 10.77 -21.15 -14.59
C THR A 488 9.40 -21.17 -15.25
N ARG A 489 9.12 -22.13 -16.14
CA ARG A 489 7.89 -22.20 -16.94
C ARG A 489 6.73 -23.04 -16.36
N PRO A 490 6.94 -24.18 -15.67
CA PRO A 490 5.82 -24.99 -15.25
C PRO A 490 5.01 -24.26 -14.18
N SER A 491 3.69 -24.41 -14.26
CA SER A 491 2.71 -23.95 -13.28
C SER A 491 1.80 -25.14 -12.94
N GLY A 492 0.73 -24.94 -12.18
CA GLY A 492 -0.11 -26.02 -11.72
C GLY A 492 0.58 -27.10 -10.87
N VAL A 493 -0.08 -28.25 -10.95
CA VAL A 493 0.40 -29.56 -10.53
C VAL A 493 1.77 -29.90 -11.14
N GLU A 494 2.02 -29.53 -12.40
CA GLU A 494 3.28 -29.85 -13.11
C GLU A 494 4.50 -29.33 -12.36
N ARG A 495 4.39 -28.12 -11.81
CA ARG A 495 5.46 -27.50 -11.03
C ARG A 495 5.79 -28.30 -9.77
N LEU A 496 4.77 -28.70 -9.01
CA LEU A 496 4.96 -29.54 -7.82
C LEU A 496 5.47 -30.93 -8.19
N GLN A 497 4.98 -31.51 -9.29
CA GLN A 497 5.45 -32.79 -9.77
C GLN A 497 6.95 -32.77 -10.07
N ILE A 498 7.43 -31.73 -10.76
CA ILE A 498 8.87 -31.53 -11.01
C ILE A 498 9.63 -31.35 -9.69
N ALA A 499 9.10 -30.58 -8.74
CA ALA A 499 9.75 -30.35 -7.46
C ALA A 499 9.91 -31.62 -6.64
N PHE A 500 8.85 -32.43 -6.53
CA PHE A 500 8.89 -33.72 -5.87
C PHE A 500 9.85 -34.67 -6.59
N GLN A 501 9.75 -34.77 -7.92
CA GLN A 501 10.60 -35.67 -8.71
C GLN A 501 12.08 -35.33 -8.57
N LEU A 502 12.45 -34.05 -8.67
CA LEU A 502 13.83 -33.60 -8.51
C LEU A 502 14.32 -33.76 -7.05
N ALA A 503 13.41 -33.71 -6.07
CA ALA A 503 13.72 -34.04 -4.68
C ALA A 503 13.77 -35.56 -4.40
N GLY A 504 13.49 -36.41 -5.40
CA GLY A 504 13.55 -37.87 -5.27
C GLY A 504 12.23 -38.54 -4.85
N TYR A 505 11.10 -37.84 -4.98
CA TYR A 505 9.78 -38.31 -4.58
C TYR A 505 8.81 -38.35 -5.77
N ASP A 506 7.88 -39.30 -5.77
CA ASP A 506 6.81 -39.39 -6.78
C ASP A 506 5.53 -38.76 -6.22
N LEU A 507 5.11 -37.63 -6.78
CA LEU A 507 3.93 -36.89 -6.31
C LEU A 507 2.66 -37.74 -6.33
N GLU A 508 2.48 -38.63 -7.32
CA GLU A 508 1.28 -39.49 -7.41
C GLU A 508 1.23 -40.52 -6.28
N VAL A 509 2.39 -41.06 -5.91
CA VAL A 509 2.51 -41.96 -4.75
C VAL A 509 2.16 -41.21 -3.46
N GLU A 510 2.60 -39.97 -3.32
CA GLU A 510 2.31 -39.16 -2.13
C GLU A 510 0.85 -38.70 -2.08
N ILE A 511 0.22 -38.40 -3.21
CA ILE A 511 -1.24 -38.17 -3.29
C ILE A 511 -2.01 -39.42 -2.85
N GLY A 512 -1.58 -40.61 -3.30
CA GLY A 512 -2.16 -41.88 -2.89
C GLY A 512 -2.03 -42.12 -1.38
N ALA A 513 -0.87 -41.82 -0.79
CA ALA A 513 -0.65 -41.91 0.64
C ALA A 513 -1.51 -40.93 1.43
N TRP A 514 -1.63 -39.69 0.97
CA TRP A 514 -2.49 -38.68 1.57
C TRP A 514 -3.97 -39.11 1.56
N LYS A 515 -4.48 -39.65 0.45
CA LYS A 515 -5.84 -40.19 0.39
C LYS A 515 -6.04 -41.39 1.32
N ALA A 516 -5.05 -42.27 1.43
CA ALA A 516 -5.10 -43.38 2.40
C ALA A 516 -5.14 -42.88 3.85
N ALA A 517 -4.43 -41.79 4.16
CA ALA A 517 -4.43 -41.15 5.48
C ALA A 517 -5.79 -40.52 5.81
N LEU A 518 -6.39 -39.79 4.87
CA LEU A 518 -7.75 -39.23 5.02
C LEU A 518 -8.80 -40.33 5.25
N GLN A 519 -8.70 -41.44 4.51
CA GLN A 519 -9.59 -42.60 4.70
C GLN A 519 -9.37 -43.30 6.05
N ALA A 520 -8.15 -43.27 6.60
CA ALA A 520 -7.91 -43.76 7.95
C ALA A 520 -8.55 -42.84 9.01
N ASP A 521 -8.46 -41.52 8.83
CA ASP A 521 -9.09 -40.56 9.71
C ASP A 521 -10.63 -40.66 9.64
N LEU A 522 -11.20 -40.87 8.45
CA LEU A 522 -12.63 -41.13 8.27
C LEU A 522 -13.08 -42.41 9.00
N ARG A 523 -12.29 -43.48 8.99
CA ARG A 523 -12.61 -44.69 9.77
C ARG A 523 -12.55 -44.45 11.28
N LEU A 524 -11.63 -43.60 11.73
CA LEU A 524 -11.44 -43.29 13.14
C LEU A 524 -12.51 -42.33 13.67
N LEU A 525 -12.95 -41.38 12.84
CA LEU A 525 -13.83 -40.26 13.21
C LEU A 525 -15.22 -40.37 12.57
N GLY A 526 -15.54 -41.51 11.96
CA GLY A 526 -16.73 -41.69 11.12
C GLY A 526 -18.04 -41.37 11.83
N ASP A 527 -18.19 -41.80 13.10
CA ASP A 527 -19.38 -41.51 13.90
C ASP A 527 -19.58 -40.01 14.12
N GLU A 528 -18.49 -39.26 14.36
CA GLU A 528 -18.55 -37.80 14.51
C GLU A 528 -18.85 -37.10 13.18
N ILE A 529 -18.27 -37.58 12.07
CA ILE A 529 -18.51 -37.03 10.73
C ILE A 529 -19.95 -37.29 10.27
N ALA A 530 -20.50 -38.47 10.61
CA ALA A 530 -21.88 -38.84 10.32
C ALA A 530 -22.89 -38.06 11.17
N ALA A 531 -22.48 -37.55 12.34
CA ALA A 531 -23.30 -36.69 13.19
C ALA A 531 -23.32 -35.21 12.73
N LEU A 532 -22.44 -34.81 11.82
CA LEU A 532 -22.47 -33.47 11.24
C LEU A 532 -23.58 -33.40 10.17
N PRO A 533 -24.41 -32.34 10.12
CA PRO A 533 -25.49 -32.21 9.15
C PRO A 533 -24.97 -32.03 7.73
N ALA A 534 -25.76 -32.40 6.71
CA ALA A 534 -25.48 -31.99 5.34
C ALA A 534 -25.54 -30.46 5.20
N LEU A 535 -24.53 -29.88 4.56
CA LEU A 535 -24.40 -28.42 4.38
C LEU A 535 -24.90 -28.00 3.00
N ILE A 536 -26.16 -28.34 2.73
CA ILE A 536 -26.87 -27.97 1.51
C ILE A 536 -27.88 -26.89 1.90
N PRO A 537 -27.73 -25.66 1.39
CA PRO A 537 -28.66 -24.60 1.74
C PRO A 537 -30.01 -24.82 1.05
N SER A 538 -31.10 -24.76 1.81
CA SER A 538 -32.43 -24.43 1.27
C SER A 538 -32.63 -22.92 1.33
N VAL A 539 -33.24 -22.38 0.27
CA VAL A 539 -33.39 -20.94 0.07
C VAL A 539 -34.86 -20.60 -0.02
N ASP A 540 -35.31 -19.69 0.84
CA ASP A 540 -36.67 -19.15 0.81
C ASP A 540 -36.64 -17.62 0.83
N PHE A 541 -37.55 -17.00 0.06
CA PHE A 541 -37.71 -15.56 0.00
C PHE A 541 -39.03 -15.19 0.69
N SER A 542 -38.93 -14.59 1.88
CA SER A 542 -40.10 -14.26 2.71
C SER A 542 -39.88 -12.95 3.45
N ASN A 543 -40.91 -12.09 3.46
CA ASN A 543 -40.95 -10.84 4.23
C ASN A 543 -39.71 -9.92 4.05
N ASP A 544 -39.31 -9.66 2.81
CA ASP A 544 -38.12 -8.85 2.48
C ASP A 544 -36.79 -9.42 3.04
N GLU A 545 -36.74 -10.73 3.29
CA GLU A 545 -35.53 -11.44 3.71
C GLU A 545 -35.30 -12.68 2.84
N LEU A 546 -34.01 -12.97 2.62
CA LEU A 546 -33.50 -14.23 2.11
C LEU A 546 -33.19 -15.13 3.30
N TRP A 547 -33.95 -16.21 3.45
CA TRP A 547 -33.75 -17.22 4.48
C TRP A 547 -32.92 -18.37 3.92
N LEU A 548 -31.86 -18.72 4.65
CA LEU A 548 -30.96 -19.81 4.34
C LEU A 548 -31.06 -20.84 5.45
N ALA A 549 -31.57 -22.03 5.15
CA ALA A 549 -31.74 -23.09 6.12
C ALA A 549 -30.95 -24.35 5.76
N ILE A 550 -30.69 -25.18 6.76
CA ILE A 550 -30.29 -26.58 6.58
C ILE A 550 -31.38 -27.50 7.13
N ASP A 551 -31.59 -28.65 6.48
CA ASP A 551 -32.68 -29.57 6.83
C ASP A 551 -32.45 -30.31 8.16
N GLU A 552 -31.19 -30.36 8.60
CA GLU A 552 -30.75 -31.12 9.76
C GLU A 552 -30.36 -30.20 10.92
N ALA A 553 -30.56 -30.67 12.15
CA ALA A 553 -30.24 -29.90 13.35
C ALA A 553 -28.73 -29.61 13.47
N VAL A 554 -28.40 -28.38 13.87
CA VAL A 554 -27.01 -28.00 14.17
C VAL A 554 -26.52 -28.75 15.42
N PRO A 555 -25.39 -29.48 15.36
CA PRO A 555 -24.87 -30.22 16.51
C PRO A 555 -24.47 -29.30 17.67
N ALA A 556 -24.56 -29.81 18.90
CA ALA A 556 -24.15 -29.07 20.07
C ALA A 556 -22.69 -28.60 19.97
N GLY A 557 -22.45 -27.33 20.30
CA GLY A 557 -21.13 -26.70 20.19
C GLY A 557 -20.83 -26.06 18.83
N TYR A 558 -21.77 -26.13 17.89
CA TYR A 558 -21.71 -25.43 16.61
C TYR A 558 -22.84 -24.41 16.48
N ALA A 559 -22.61 -23.40 15.64
CA ALA A 559 -23.60 -22.45 15.15
C ALA A 559 -23.65 -22.52 13.62
N LEU A 560 -24.81 -22.28 13.03
CA LEU A 560 -24.90 -22.14 11.57
C LEU A 560 -24.31 -20.78 11.18
N ALA A 561 -23.44 -20.79 10.17
CA ALA A 561 -22.91 -19.61 9.55
C ALA A 561 -23.27 -19.60 8.07
N CYS A 562 -23.68 -18.45 7.57
CA CYS A 562 -24.05 -18.27 6.18
C CYS A 562 -23.24 -17.12 5.59
N ARG A 563 -22.80 -17.27 4.34
CA ARG A 563 -22.13 -16.21 3.61
C ARG A 563 -22.67 -16.03 2.20
N LEU A 564 -22.68 -14.77 1.76
CA LEU A 564 -23.16 -14.34 0.44
C LEU A 564 -22.07 -13.56 -0.31
N ARG A 565 -21.97 -13.81 -1.62
CA ARG A 565 -21.18 -13.00 -2.56
C ARG A 565 -21.94 -12.77 -3.87
N THR A 566 -21.70 -11.62 -4.48
CA THR A 566 -22.25 -11.16 -5.77
C THR A 566 -21.52 -11.76 -6.97
N SER A 567 -20.23 -12.07 -6.82
CA SER A 567 -19.41 -12.70 -7.86
C SER A 567 -18.29 -13.55 -7.26
N VAL A 568 -17.71 -14.44 -8.08
CA VAL A 568 -16.59 -15.31 -7.67
C VAL A 568 -15.34 -14.49 -7.32
N ASP A 569 -15.17 -13.35 -8.00
CA ASP A 569 -14.01 -12.46 -7.84
C ASP A 569 -14.16 -11.49 -6.66
N GLU A 570 -15.32 -11.50 -5.99
CA GLU A 570 -15.59 -10.60 -4.88
C GLU A 570 -14.67 -10.92 -3.68
N PRO A 571 -13.91 -9.93 -3.18
CA PRO A 571 -12.99 -10.17 -2.06
C PRO A 571 -13.75 -10.50 -0.78
N GLU A 572 -13.19 -11.40 0.04
CA GLU A 572 -13.84 -11.93 1.26
C GLU A 572 -14.38 -10.87 2.21
N ARG A 573 -13.72 -9.71 2.29
CA ARG A 573 -14.15 -8.57 3.11
C ARG A 573 -15.51 -7.98 2.71
N ALA A 574 -15.95 -8.23 1.49
CA ALA A 574 -17.24 -7.80 0.97
C ALA A 574 -18.29 -8.90 1.14
N TRP A 575 -17.90 -10.10 1.57
CA TRP A 575 -18.85 -11.13 1.93
C TRP A 575 -19.64 -10.68 3.15
N ARG A 576 -20.95 -10.91 3.10
CA ARG A 576 -21.80 -10.78 4.27
C ARG A 576 -21.81 -12.09 5.01
N ARG A 577 -21.45 -12.08 6.29
CA ARG A 577 -21.52 -13.26 7.17
C ARG A 577 -22.60 -13.05 8.20
N VAL A 578 -23.52 -14.01 8.30
CA VAL A 578 -24.57 -14.05 9.31
C VAL A 578 -24.37 -15.32 10.13
N GLU A 579 -24.36 -15.16 11.45
CA GLU A 579 -24.27 -16.26 12.40
C GLU A 579 -25.63 -16.42 13.06
N ALA A 580 -26.14 -17.64 13.08
CA ALA A 580 -27.35 -18.01 13.80
C ALA A 580 -26.93 -18.68 15.12
N PRO A 581 -26.98 -17.97 16.26
CA PRO A 581 -26.51 -18.50 17.54
C PRO A 581 -27.32 -19.72 17.98
N GLU A 582 -28.59 -19.77 17.57
CA GLU A 582 -29.52 -20.86 17.83
C GLU A 582 -30.36 -21.09 16.58
N GLY A 583 -30.49 -22.35 16.15
CA GLY A 583 -31.36 -22.75 15.04
C GLY A 583 -30.64 -23.24 13.80
N THR A 584 -31.44 -23.51 12.77
CA THR A 584 -31.02 -24.08 11.48
C THR A 584 -31.11 -23.06 10.35
N GLU A 585 -31.28 -21.77 10.67
CA GLU A 585 -31.62 -20.73 9.69
C GLU A 585 -30.79 -19.45 9.89
N CYS A 586 -30.33 -18.85 8.80
CA CYS A 586 -29.79 -17.49 8.75
C CYS A 586 -30.70 -16.62 7.87
N SER A 587 -30.91 -15.35 8.21
CA SER A 587 -31.58 -14.39 7.33
C SER A 587 -30.63 -13.30 6.82
N ILE A 588 -30.84 -12.88 5.58
CA ILE A 588 -30.14 -11.78 4.92
C ILE A 588 -31.19 -10.81 4.37
N ASP A 589 -31.09 -9.52 4.71
CA ASP A 589 -31.98 -8.48 4.18
C ASP A 589 -32.00 -8.52 2.64
N ARG A 590 -33.19 -8.61 2.04
CA ARG A 590 -33.39 -8.75 0.60
C ARG A 590 -32.79 -7.60 -0.20
N SER A 591 -32.79 -6.39 0.37
CA SER A 591 -32.23 -5.19 -0.28
C SER A 591 -30.72 -5.29 -0.52
N GLU A 592 -30.05 -6.23 0.16
CA GLU A 592 -28.63 -6.50 0.03
C GLU A 592 -28.31 -7.69 -0.90
N VAL A 593 -29.35 -8.38 -1.42
CA VAL A 593 -29.18 -9.55 -2.28
C VAL A 593 -29.31 -9.14 -3.76
N PRO A 594 -28.24 -9.24 -4.57
CA PRO A 594 -28.31 -8.89 -5.99
C PRO A 594 -29.14 -9.94 -6.79
N PRO A 595 -29.51 -9.67 -8.06
CA PRO A 595 -30.30 -10.60 -8.87
C PRO A 595 -29.63 -11.95 -9.14
N THR A 596 -28.29 -11.98 -9.13
CA THR A 596 -27.50 -13.21 -9.22
C THR A 596 -26.47 -13.17 -8.12
N PHE A 597 -26.43 -14.23 -7.31
CA PHE A 597 -25.56 -14.32 -6.14
C PHE A 597 -25.14 -15.77 -5.91
N GLN A 598 -24.12 -15.93 -5.07
CA GLN A 598 -23.70 -17.21 -4.56
C GLN A 598 -23.82 -17.22 -3.04
N ILE A 599 -24.27 -18.34 -2.50
CA ILE A 599 -24.36 -18.58 -1.07
C ILE A 599 -23.54 -19.78 -0.67
N GLN A 600 -23.14 -19.80 0.59
CA GLN A 600 -22.53 -20.95 1.21
C GLN A 600 -22.95 -21.00 2.67
N VAL A 601 -23.32 -22.20 3.12
CA VAL A 601 -23.62 -22.49 4.52
C VAL A 601 -22.49 -23.28 5.13
N GLY A 602 -22.26 -23.10 6.41
CA GLY A 602 -21.20 -23.75 7.16
C GLY A 602 -21.51 -23.86 8.63
N LEU A 603 -20.71 -24.66 9.32
CA LEU A 603 -20.75 -24.83 10.77
C LEU A 603 -19.58 -24.07 11.38
N LEU A 604 -19.89 -23.10 12.24
CA LEU A 604 -18.92 -22.39 13.07
C LEU A 604 -18.87 -23.06 14.44
N GLU A 605 -17.68 -23.44 14.89
CA GLU A 605 -17.52 -23.93 16.27
C GLU A 605 -17.66 -22.75 17.25
N ILE A 606 -18.54 -22.88 18.24
CA ILE A 606 -18.80 -21.81 19.21
C ILE A 606 -17.54 -21.53 20.05
N GLY A 607 -17.10 -20.27 20.06
CA GLY A 607 -15.90 -19.84 20.80
C GLY A 607 -14.57 -20.14 20.08
N SER A 608 -14.62 -20.41 18.77
CA SER A 608 -13.48 -20.76 17.93
C SER A 608 -13.66 -20.09 16.56
N ASP A 609 -12.56 -19.76 15.88
CA ASP A 609 -12.62 -19.24 14.51
C ASP A 609 -12.75 -20.36 13.46
N ARG A 610 -12.81 -21.63 13.89
CA ARG A 610 -12.86 -22.81 13.03
C ARG A 610 -14.23 -23.03 12.41
N GLN A 611 -14.22 -23.32 11.11
CA GLN A 611 -15.42 -23.39 10.28
C GLN A 611 -15.34 -24.56 9.30
N ILE A 612 -16.45 -25.29 9.15
CA ILE A 612 -16.63 -26.29 8.09
C ILE A 612 -17.66 -25.74 7.12
N TRP A 613 -17.22 -25.39 5.91
CA TRP A 613 -18.08 -24.82 4.87
C TRP A 613 -18.56 -25.89 3.89
N GLY A 614 -19.80 -25.76 3.39
CA GLY A 614 -20.33 -26.53 2.27
C GLY A 614 -19.76 -26.09 0.92
N THR A 615 -20.48 -26.30 -0.18
CA THR A 615 -20.14 -25.75 -1.50
C THR A 615 -20.77 -24.39 -1.72
N TRP A 616 -20.14 -23.57 -2.57
CA TRP A 616 -20.80 -22.38 -3.11
C TRP A 616 -21.88 -22.80 -4.10
N GLU A 617 -23.10 -22.33 -3.87
CA GLU A 617 -24.26 -22.59 -4.71
C GLU A 617 -24.72 -21.28 -5.36
N THR A 618 -25.00 -21.31 -6.67
CA THR A 618 -25.37 -20.12 -7.44
C THR A 618 -26.88 -20.04 -7.58
N PHE A 619 -27.43 -18.86 -7.26
CA PHE A 619 -28.86 -18.57 -7.35
C PHE A 619 -29.08 -17.37 -8.27
N ALA A 620 -30.18 -17.45 -9.01
CA ALA A 620 -30.73 -16.34 -9.78
C ALA A 620 -32.20 -16.22 -9.37
N GLU A 621 -32.64 -14.98 -9.15
CA GLU A 621 -34.04 -14.68 -8.83
C GLU A 621 -34.99 -14.95 -10.01
#